data_AF-A0A3C1BUR6-F1
#
_entry.id   AF-A0A3C1BUR6-F1
#
_cell.length_a   1.000
_cell.length_b   1.000
_cell.length_c   1.000
_cell.angle_alpha   90.00
_cell.angle_beta   90.00
_cell.angle_gamma   90.00
#
_symmetry.space_group_name_H-M   'P 1'
#
loop_
_entity.id
_entity.type
_entity.pdbx_description
1 polymer ?
#
loop_
_entity_poly.entity_id
_entity_poly.type
_entity_poly.pdbx_seq_one_letter_code
_entity_poly.pdbx_strand_id
1 'polypeptide(L)'
;MIRAGLITFYFLHFSTLGSMFPYAGYFFKSRNFSGTEIGILLAVFPVMKFLATSLWTETYSRQTWKTSFVRLAAALSSLSLLPLFFLESFSAAFICLIL
;
A
#
# COMPACT_ATOMS: atom_id res chain seq x y z
N MET A 1 -7.73 -26.86 -7.39
CA MET A 1 -6.52 -26.01 -7.19
C MET A 1 -6.79 -24.51 -7.09
N ILE A 2 -7.87 -23.95 -7.67
CA ILE A 2 -8.13 -22.48 -7.67
C ILE A 2 -8.35 -21.88 -6.26
N ARG A 3 -8.92 -22.65 -5.31
CA ARG A 3 -9.17 -22.19 -3.92
C ARG A 3 -7.91 -21.86 -3.12
N ALA A 4 -6.81 -22.59 -3.31
CA ALA A 4 -5.59 -22.40 -2.53
C ALA A 4 -4.94 -21.03 -2.85
N GLY A 5 -4.93 -20.62 -4.12
CA GLY A 5 -4.33 -19.34 -4.53
C GLY A 5 -5.04 -18.11 -3.95
N LEU A 6 -6.37 -18.17 -3.82
CA LEU A 6 -7.15 -17.06 -3.24
C LEU A 6 -6.88 -16.94 -1.73
N ILE A 7 -6.82 -18.06 -1.02
CA ILE A 7 -6.54 -18.09 0.42
C ILE A 7 -5.16 -17.51 0.70
N THR A 8 -4.13 -17.96 -0.03
CA THR A 8 -2.76 -17.42 0.12
C THR A 8 -2.71 -15.93 -0.21
N PHE A 9 -3.41 -15.49 -1.27
CA PHE A 9 -3.47 -14.07 -1.62
C PHE A 9 -4.07 -13.22 -0.49
N TYR A 10 -5.25 -13.59 0.01
CA TYR A 10 -5.90 -12.86 1.10
C TYR A 10 -5.11 -12.94 2.40
N PHE A 11 -4.52 -14.09 2.71
CA PHE A 11 -3.64 -14.25 3.87
C PHE A 11 -2.46 -13.28 3.81
N LEU A 12 -1.73 -13.24 2.69
CA LEU A 12 -0.60 -12.32 2.52
C LEU A 12 -1.05 -10.86 2.57
N HIS A 13 -2.16 -10.52 1.91
CA HIS A 13 -2.71 -9.17 1.91
C HIS A 13 -3.03 -8.68 3.33
N PHE A 14 -3.78 -9.47 4.11
CA PHE A 14 -4.15 -9.10 5.47
C PHE A 14 -2.99 -9.19 6.46
N SER A 15 -2.03 -10.12 6.25
CA SER A 15 -0.81 -10.19 7.06
C SER A 15 0.03 -8.93 6.91
N THR A 16 0.21 -8.42 5.68
CA THR A 16 0.93 -7.17 5.44
C THR A 16 0.23 -5.99 6.09
N LEU A 17 -1.11 -5.87 5.92
CA LEU A 17 -1.88 -4.80 6.56
C LEU A 17 -1.80 -4.87 8.09
N GLY A 18 -1.97 -6.06 8.66
CA GLY A 18 -1.92 -6.29 10.11
C GLY A 18 -0.54 -6.02 10.70
N SER A 19 0.53 -6.25 9.94
CA SER A 19 1.88 -5.89 10.37
C SER A 19 2.18 -4.40 10.18
N MET A 20 1.80 -3.78 9.06
CA MET A 20 2.22 -2.41 8.74
C MET A 20 1.50 -1.35 9.59
N PHE A 21 0.17 -1.40 9.69
CA PHE A 21 -0.61 -0.35 10.35
C PHE A 21 -0.23 -0.06 11.81
N PRO A 22 0.00 -1.06 12.70
CA PRO A 22 0.41 -0.78 14.08
C PRO A 22 1.82 -0.18 14.18
N TYR A 23 2.72 -0.52 13.25
CA TYR A 23 4.11 -0.05 13.28
C TYR A 23 4.37 1.20 12.46
N ALA A 24 3.48 1.61 11.57
CA ALA A 24 3.67 2.77 10.68
C ALA A 24 3.98 4.07 11.47
N GLY A 25 3.21 4.35 12.52
CA GLY A 25 3.45 5.52 13.38
C GLY A 25 4.79 5.45 14.12
N TYR A 26 5.18 4.27 14.59
CA TYR A 26 6.46 4.05 15.27
C TYR A 26 7.65 4.17 14.30
N PHE A 27 7.50 3.66 13.07
CA PHE A 27 8.50 3.78 12.01
C PHE A 27 8.81 5.24 11.70
N PHE A 28 7.79 6.07 11.47
CA PHE A 28 8.00 7.49 11.22
C PHE A 28 8.52 8.25 12.44
N LYS A 29 8.09 7.87 13.66
CA LYS A 29 8.64 8.42 14.90
C LYS A 29 10.14 8.12 15.06
N SER A 30 10.59 6.92 14.67
CA SER A 30 12.01 6.54 14.74
C SER A 30 12.91 7.35 13.78
N ARG A 31 12.31 7.97 12.76
CA ARG A 31 12.98 8.86 11.80
C ARG A 31 12.99 10.33 12.23
N ASN A 32 12.58 10.62 13.47
CA ASN A 32 12.47 11.97 14.03
C ASN A 32 11.45 12.88 13.32
N PHE A 33 10.47 12.32 12.61
CA PHE A 33 9.36 13.12 12.08
C PHE A 33 8.49 13.69 13.21
N SER A 34 7.98 14.90 13.00
CA SER A 34 7.06 15.56 13.92
C SER A 34 5.70 14.84 13.96
N GLY A 35 4.95 15.00 15.04
CA GLY A 35 3.61 14.42 15.17
C GLY A 35 2.65 14.83 14.03
N THR A 36 2.80 16.06 13.53
CA THR A 36 2.02 16.58 12.41
C THR A 36 2.37 15.87 11.10
N GLU A 37 3.67 15.70 10.80
CA GLU A 37 4.13 14.99 9.59
C GLU A 37 3.69 13.53 9.60
N ILE A 38 3.80 12.85 10.75
CA ILE A 38 3.30 11.48 10.93
C ILE A 38 1.80 11.43 10.65
N GLY A 39 1.03 12.37 11.19
CA GLY A 39 -0.41 12.46 10.95
C GLY A 39 -0.76 12.61 9.47
N ILE A 40 -0.02 13.47 8.74
CA ILE A 40 -0.21 13.66 7.29
C ILE A 40 0.12 12.37 6.53
N LEU A 41 1.26 11.73 6.83
CA LEU A 41 1.67 10.48 6.19
C LEU A 41 0.65 9.34 6.44
N LEU A 42 0.14 9.23 7.67
CA LEU A 42 -0.89 8.26 8.00
C LEU A 42 -2.24 8.57 7.31
N ALA A 43 -2.55 9.84 7.08
CA ALA A 43 -3.76 10.26 6.36
C ALA A 43 -3.70 9.94 4.85
N VAL A 44 -2.51 9.75 4.27
CA VAL A 44 -2.37 9.31 2.87
C VAL A 44 -3.05 7.96 2.64
N PHE A 45 -2.93 7.00 3.56
CA PHE A 45 -3.51 5.67 3.40
C PHE A 45 -5.03 5.66 3.13
N PRO A 46 -5.90 6.28 3.95
CA PRO A 46 -7.34 6.32 3.67
C PRO A 46 -7.69 7.15 2.44
N VAL A 47 -6.97 8.24 2.16
CA VAL A 47 -7.20 9.09 0.97
C VAL A 47 -6.90 8.31 -0.31
N MET A 48 -5.72 7.67 -0.38
CA MET A 48 -5.34 6.85 -1.52
C MET A 48 -6.27 5.66 -1.68
N LYS A 49 -6.72 5.03 -0.59
CA LYS A 49 -7.69 3.95 -0.65
C LYS A 49 -9.01 4.39 -1.28
N PHE A 50 -9.53 5.57 -0.90
CA PHE A 50 -10.75 6.14 -1.48
C PHE A 50 -10.61 6.41 -2.98
N LEU A 51 -9.51 7.07 -3.39
CA LEU A 51 -9.21 7.37 -4.79
C LEU A 51 -9.03 6.08 -5.62
N ALA A 52 -8.25 5.14 -5.10
CA ALA A 52 -7.96 3.87 -5.74
C ALA A 52 -9.23 3.03 -5.95
N THR A 53 -10.12 2.94 -4.95
CA THR A 53 -11.38 2.18 -5.10
C THR A 53 -12.29 2.75 -6.18
N SER A 54 -12.29 4.07 -6.35
CA SER A 54 -13.11 4.75 -7.35
C SER A 54 -12.57 4.49 -8.77
N LEU A 55 -11.25 4.65 -8.96
CA LEU A 55 -10.59 4.48 -10.27
C LEU A 55 -10.54 3.00 -10.70
N TRP A 56 -10.19 2.11 -9.77
CA TRP A 56 -9.97 0.70 -10.06
C TRP A 56 -11.24 -0.02 -10.51
N THR A 57 -12.40 0.37 -9.99
CA THR A 57 -13.68 -0.27 -10.33
C THR A 57 -14.02 -0.13 -11.80
N GLU A 58 -13.75 1.04 -12.38
CA GLU A 58 -13.98 1.27 -13.81
C GLU A 58 -12.93 0.57 -14.67
N THR A 59 -11.65 0.65 -14.32
CA THR A 59 -10.56 -0.01 -15.06
C THR A 59 -10.68 -1.53 -15.03
N TYR A 60 -11.01 -2.11 -13.89
CA TYR A 60 -11.15 -3.56 -13.71
C TYR A 60 -12.36 -4.14 -14.45
N SER A 61 -13.46 -3.38 -14.55
CA SER A 61 -14.68 -3.82 -15.24
C SER A 61 -14.48 -3.98 -16.75
N ARG A 62 -13.58 -3.18 -17.34
CA ARG A 62 -13.23 -3.23 -18.77
C ARG A 62 -12.17 -4.29 -19.09
N GLN A 63 -11.53 -4.88 -18.08
CA GLN A 63 -10.41 -5.80 -18.25
C GLN A 63 -10.87 -7.26 -18.38
N THR A 64 -10.46 -7.94 -19.45
CA THR A 64 -10.77 -9.36 -19.69
C THR A 64 -9.87 -10.32 -18.89
N TRP A 65 -8.66 -9.87 -18.48
CA TRP A 65 -7.62 -10.70 -17.84
C TRP A 65 -7.44 -10.37 -16.35
N LYS A 66 -8.51 -10.55 -15.59
CA LYS A 66 -8.65 -10.14 -14.17
C LYS A 66 -7.57 -10.70 -13.24
N THR A 67 -7.20 -11.96 -13.38
CA THR A 67 -6.24 -12.62 -12.49
C THR A 67 -4.81 -12.12 -12.70
N SER A 68 -4.38 -11.92 -13.94
CA SER A 68 -3.05 -11.37 -14.25
C SER A 68 -2.91 -9.92 -13.81
N PHE A 69 -3.99 -9.14 -13.93
CA PHE A 69 -4.04 -7.76 -13.48
C PHE A 69 -3.82 -7.63 -11.96
N VAL A 70 -4.51 -8.46 -11.17
CA VAL A 70 -4.32 -8.47 -9.70
C VAL A 70 -2.91 -8.92 -9.31
N ARG A 71 -2.32 -9.88 -10.03
CA ARG A 71 -0.93 -10.32 -9.78
C ARG A 71 0.09 -9.23 -10.07
N LEU A 72 -0.06 -8.53 -11.20
CA LEU A 72 0.81 -7.40 -11.56
C LEU A 72 0.69 -6.28 -10.52
N ALA A 73 -0.52 -5.93 -10.10
CA ALA A 73 -0.71 -4.92 -9.06
C ALA A 73 -0.10 -5.33 -7.72
N ALA A 74 -0.25 -6.59 -7.30
CA ALA A 74 0.40 -7.09 -6.09
C ALA A 74 1.94 -7.00 -6.17
N ALA A 75 2.52 -7.32 -7.33
CA ALA A 75 3.96 -7.19 -7.55
C ALA A 75 4.42 -5.71 -7.51
N LEU A 76 3.65 -4.82 -8.14
CA LEU A 76 3.94 -3.39 -8.19
C LEU A 76 3.84 -2.75 -6.79
N SER A 77 2.82 -3.10 -6.01
CA SER A 77 2.68 -2.67 -4.61
C SER A 77 3.81 -3.17 -3.72
N SER A 78 4.30 -4.39 -3.95
CA SER A 78 5.45 -4.90 -3.20
C SER A 78 6.72 -4.10 -3.53
N LEU A 79 6.87 -3.65 -4.78
CA LEU A 79 8.03 -2.89 -5.22
C LEU A 79 7.99 -1.44 -4.73
N SER A 80 6.80 -0.81 -4.66
CA SER A 80 6.65 0.57 -4.18
C SER A 80 6.92 0.74 -2.68
N LEU A 81 6.89 -0.34 -1.90
CA LEU A 81 7.23 -0.33 -0.47
C LEU A 81 8.73 -0.40 -0.17
N LEU A 82 9.56 -0.89 -1.10
CA LEU A 82 11.00 -1.04 -0.89
C LEU A 82 11.75 0.30 -0.70
N PRO A 83 11.45 1.38 -1.47
CA PRO A 83 12.12 2.66 -1.30
C PRO A 83 11.87 3.28 0.07
N LEU A 84 10.72 3.02 0.71
CA LEU A 84 10.36 3.57 2.02
C LEU A 84 11.43 3.33 3.10
N PHE A 85 12.19 2.23 2.99
CA PHE A 85 13.26 1.89 3.95
C PHE A 85 14.49 2.80 3.86
N PHE A 86 14.75 3.40 2.70
CA PHE A 86 15.95 4.20 2.43
C PHE A 86 15.67 5.71 2.48
N LEU A 87 14.41 6.13 2.53
CA LEU A 87 14.01 7.52 2.48
C LEU A 87 13.98 8.14 3.88
N GLU A 88 14.85 9.13 4.11
CA GLU A 88 14.90 9.90 5.37
C GLU A 88 14.15 11.24 5.27
N SER A 89 13.74 11.64 4.06
CA SER A 89 13.03 12.89 3.82
C SER A 89 11.52 12.70 3.83
N PHE A 90 10.81 13.63 4.48
CA PHE A 90 9.35 13.68 4.51
C PHE A 90 8.74 13.67 3.09
N SER A 91 9.21 14.56 2.21
CA SER A 91 8.67 14.69 0.84
C SER A 91 8.85 13.41 0.04
N ALA A 92 9.98 12.72 0.23
CA ALA A 92 10.23 11.47 -0.47
C ALA A 92 9.33 10.35 0.06
N ALA A 93 9.14 10.25 1.38
CA ALA A 93 8.20 9.30 1.98
C ALA A 93 6.76 9.54 1.51
N PHE A 94 6.34 10.81 1.43
CA PHE A 94 5.01 11.19 0.94
C PHE A 94 4.79 10.78 -0.52
N ILE A 95 5.74 11.06 -1.41
CA ILE A 95 5.68 10.64 -2.82
C ILE A 95 5.63 9.11 -2.93
N CYS A 96 6.46 8.41 -2.15
CA CYS A 96 6.52 6.95 -2.14
C CYS A 96 5.19 6.31 -1.70
N LEU A 97 4.43 6.93 -0.79
CA LEU A 97 3.13 6.43 -0.34
C LEU A 97 1.99 6.67 -1.33
N ILE A 98 2.15 7.63 -2.24
CA ILE A 98 1.16 7.96 -3.28
C ILE A 98 1.36 7.11 -4.54
N LEU A 99 2.58 6.64 -4.78
CA LEU A 99 2.98 5.83 -5.93
C LEU A 99 2.50 4.37 -5.82
#